data_AF-A0AAW2RWE7-F1
#
_entry.id   AF-A0AAW2RWE7-F1
#
_cell.length_a   1.000
_cell.length_b   1.000
_cell.length_c   1.000
_cell.angle_alpha   90.00
_cell.angle_beta   90.00
_cell.angle_gamma   90.00
#
_symmetry.space_group_name_H-M   'P 1'
#
loop_
_entity.id
_entity.type
_entity.pdbx_description
1 polymer ?
#
loop_
_entity_poly.entity_id
_entity_poly.type
_entity_poly.pdbx_seq_one_letter_code
_entity_poly.pdbx_strand_id
1 'polypeptide(L)' 'MNVFPDRIPGRAIIISVIDNLVKGASGQALQNLNLMMGIPENTGLLSIPLFP' A
#
# COMPACT_ATOMS: atom_id res chain seq x y z
N MET A 1 -0.90 7.91 1.58
CA MET A 1 -1.04 8.80 0.41
C MET A 1 -1.46 10.17 0.93
N ASN A 2 -0.88 11.24 0.41
CA ASN A 2 -1.26 12.63 0.73
C ASN A 2 -1.43 13.45 -0.56
N VAL A 3 -2.20 14.54 -0.48
CA VAL A 3 -2.48 15.46 -1.59
C VAL A 3 -2.09 16.87 -1.17
N PHE A 4 -1.43 17.60 -2.07
CA PHE A 4 -0.97 18.97 -1.85
C PHE A 4 -1.40 19.85 -3.02
N PRO A 5 -1.65 21.16 -2.81
CA PRO A 5 -1.85 22.09 -3.91
C PRO A 5 -0.56 22.23 -4.73
N ASP A 6 -0.68 22.29 -6.05
CA ASP A 6 0.43 22.66 -6.93
C ASP A 6 0.59 24.19 -6.96
N ARG A 7 1.78 24.67 -7.31
CA ARG A 7 2.04 26.09 -7.60
C ARG A 7 1.26 26.56 -8.85
N ILE A 8 1.03 25.68 -9.81
CA ILE A 8 0.25 25.96 -11.01
C ILE A 8 -1.25 25.90 -10.66
N PRO A 9 -2.03 26.99 -10.86
CA PRO A 9 -3.45 26.99 -10.57
C PRO A 9 -4.20 25.86 -11.28
N GLY A 10 -5.10 25.19 -10.56
CA GLY A 10 -5.89 24.08 -11.08
C GLY A 10 -5.18 22.72 -11.11
N ARG A 11 -3.96 22.60 -10.57
CA ARG A 11 -3.25 21.32 -10.41
C ARG A 11 -3.11 20.91 -8.94
N ALA A 12 -2.92 19.61 -8.73
CA ALA A 12 -2.64 19.01 -7.42
C ALA A 12 -1.47 18.02 -7.52
N ILE A 13 -0.69 17.91 -6.45
CA ILE A 13 0.40 16.95 -6.29
C ILE A 13 -0.08 15.82 -5.37
N ILE A 14 0.02 14.58 -5.83
CA ILE A 14 -0.34 13.40 -5.05
C ILE A 14 0.94 12.60 -4.77
N ILE A 15 1.21 12.31 -3.50
CA ILE A 15 2.33 11.47 -3.08
C ILE A 15 1.79 10.15 -2.52
N SER A 16 2.24 9.04 -3.10
CA SER A 16 1.98 7.68 -2.64
C SER A 16 3.31 6.94 -2.43
N VAL A 17 3.42 6.23 -1.31
CA VAL A 17 4.61 5.46 -0.94
C VAL A 17 4.17 4.10 -0.42
N ILE A 18 4.93 3.07 -0.77
CA ILE A 18 4.76 1.70 -0.32
C ILE A 18 6.13 1.03 -0.25
N ASP A 19 6.24 -0.04 0.54
CA ASP A 19 7.32 -1.03 0.34
C ASP A 19 7.04 -1.78 -0.98
N ASN A 20 8.02 -1.75 -1.90
CA ASN A 20 7.86 -2.33 -3.24
C ASN A 20 7.87 -3.86 -3.26
N LEU A 21 8.39 -4.52 -2.21
CA LEU A 21 8.42 -5.98 -2.09
C LEU A 21 7.25 -6.51 -1.25
N VAL A 22 6.72 -5.72 -0.32
CA VAL A 22 5.51 -6.09 0.44
C VAL A 22 4.27 -5.68 -0.33
N LYS A 23 3.84 -4.43 -0.22
CA LYS A 23 2.60 -3.97 -0.86
C LYS A 23 2.75 -3.84 -2.38
N GLY A 24 3.98 -3.68 -2.88
CA GLY A 24 4.26 -3.69 -4.32
C GLY A 24 4.38 -5.07 -4.96
N ALA A 25 4.52 -6.14 -4.15
CA ALA A 25 4.70 -7.51 -4.67
C ALA A 25 4.10 -8.59 -3.75
N SER A 26 4.94 -9.30 -2.98
CA SER A 26 4.57 -10.54 -2.28
C SER A 26 3.48 -10.36 -1.23
N GLY A 27 3.48 -9.24 -0.51
CA GLY A 27 2.43 -8.91 0.46
C GLY A 27 1.07 -8.71 -0.21
N GLN A 28 1.02 -8.05 -1.36
CA GLN A 28 -0.21 -7.92 -2.15
C GLN A 28 -0.65 -9.27 -2.75
N ALA A 29 0.30 -10.10 -3.19
CA ALA A 29 0.00 -11.44 -3.68
C ALA A 29 -0.64 -12.31 -2.59
N LEU A 30 -0.11 -12.28 -1.37
CA LEU A 30 -0.69 -12.97 -0.22
C LEU A 30 -2.07 -12.41 0.14
N GLN A 31 -2.25 -11.08 0.08
CA GLN A 31 -3.56 -10.44 0.32
C GLN A 31 -4.63 -10.98 -0.65
N ASN A 32 -4.28 -11.09 -1.93
CA ASN A 32 -5.16 -11.64 -2.95
C ASN A 32 -5.42 -13.14 -2.71
N LEU A 33 -4.38 -13.91 -2.35
CA LEU A 33 -4.52 -15.33 -2.02
C LEU A 33 -5.45 -15.55 -0.81
N ASN A 34 -5.35 -14.73 0.23
CA ASN A 34 -6.24 -14.82 1.39
C ASN A 34 -7.70 -14.72 0.95
N LEU A 35 -8.03 -13.74 0.11
CA LEU A 35 -9.37 -13.58 -0.46
C LEU A 35 -9.79 -14.78 -1.32
N MET A 36 -8.90 -15.29 -2.19
CA MET A 36 -9.17 -16.46 -3.03
C MET A 36 -9.47 -17.73 -2.21
N MET A 37 -8.85 -17.85 -1.04
CA MET A 37 -9.00 -18.99 -0.13
C MET A 37 -10.11 -18.78 0.91
N GLY A 38 -10.84 -17.65 0.89
CA GLY A 38 -11.89 -17.35 1.87
C GLY A 38 -11.37 -17.07 3.29
N ILE A 39 -10.09 -16.70 3.41
CA ILE A 39 -9.41 -16.37 4.66
C ILE A 39 -9.50 -14.85 4.89
N PRO A 40 -9.48 -14.34 6.15
CA PRO A 40 -9.42 -12.91 6.38
C PRO A 40 -8.26 -12.26 5.61
N GLU A 41 -8.55 -11.20 4.86
CA GLU A 41 -7.62 -10.53 3.92
C GLU A 41 -6.27 -10.15 4.54
N ASN A 42 -6.26 -9.76 5.82
CA ASN A 42 -5.08 -9.31 6.55
C ASN A 42 -4.27 -10.45 7.20
N THR A 43 -4.65 -11.70 6.99
CA THR A 43 -3.95 -12.86 7.56
C THR A 43 -2.49 -12.88 7.11
N GLY A 44 -1.56 -12.84 8.06
CA GLY A 44 -0.11 -12.78 7.78
C GLY A 44 0.42 -11.43 7.29
N LEU A 45 -0.38 -10.35 7.29
CA LEU A 45 -0.03 -9.03 6.74
C LEU A 45 -0.04 -7.89 7.77
N LEU A 46 -0.06 -8.20 9.06
CA LEU A 46 -0.09 -7.22 10.16
C LEU A 46 1.31 -6.84 10.68
N SER A 47 2.37 -7.16 9.93
CA SER A 47 3.73 -6.73 10.26
C SER A 47 3.81 -5.21 10.32
N ILE A 48 4.41 -4.69 11.38
CA ILE A 48 4.70 -3.26 11.52
C ILE A 48 5.87 -2.85 10.61
N PRO A 49 5.99 -1.57 10.22
CA PRO A 49 7.17 -1.09 9.51
C PRO A 49 8.44 -1.35 10.31
N LEU A 50 9.48 -1.80 9.64
CA LEU A 50 10.83 -1.81 10.19
C LEU A 50 11.47 -0.46 9.88
N PHE A 51 11.77 0.30 10.92
CA PHE A 51 12.47 1.57 10.84
C PHE A 51 13.34 1.75 12.10
N PRO A 52 14.57 2.26 11.99
CA PRO A 52 15.29 2.59 10.76
C PRO A 52 15.62 1.36 9.90
#